data_AF-A0A7C4DVN5-F1
#
_entry.id   AF-A0A7C4DVN5-F1
#
_cell.length_a   1.000
_cell.length_b   1.000
_cell.length_c   1.000
_cell.angle_alpha   90.00
_cell.angle_beta   90.00
_cell.angle_gamma   90.00
#
_symmetry.space_group_name_H-M   'P 1'
#
loop_
_entity.id
_entity.type
_entity.pdbx_description
1 polymer ?
#
loop_
_entity_poly.entity_id
_entity_poly.type
_entity_poly.pdbx_seq_one_letter_code
_entity_poly.pdbx_strand_id
1 'polypeptide(L)'
;IMGSGLGADQTYSGDYDIQMFDESVVKEYGLEDLRLGDLVAIQDADSSYGRVYLKGAVTIGIVVHSNCVISGYGPGVTTLLTSRSGKIVPRISADANIARILNLK
;
A
#
# COMPACT_ATOMS: atom_id res chain seq x y z
N ILE A 1 -4.07 -1.32 9.17
CA ILE A 1 -2.93 -0.41 9.36
C ILE A 1 -2.99 0.83 8.45
N MET A 2 -3.74 0.79 7.35
CA MET A 2 -3.93 1.96 6.48
C MET A 2 -4.62 3.11 7.24
N GLY A 3 -4.26 4.36 6.92
CA GLY A 3 -4.70 5.57 7.61
C GLY A 3 -5.15 6.69 6.67
N SER A 4 -4.47 7.83 6.72
CA SER A 4 -4.72 9.02 5.92
C SER A 4 -4.97 8.68 4.45
N GLY A 5 -5.94 9.34 3.82
CA GLY A 5 -6.39 9.04 2.45
C GLY A 5 -7.58 8.06 2.37
N LEU A 6 -7.92 7.36 3.47
CA LEU A 6 -9.21 6.69 3.62
C LEU A 6 -10.37 7.70 3.60
N GLY A 7 -11.49 7.32 2.97
CA GLY A 7 -12.66 8.19 2.83
C GLY A 7 -12.62 9.13 1.61
N ALA A 8 -11.54 9.11 0.83
CA ALA A 8 -11.53 9.72 -0.50
C ALA A 8 -12.59 9.05 -1.41
N ASP A 9 -13.26 9.87 -2.22
CA ASP A 9 -14.34 9.47 -3.13
C ASP A 9 -13.85 8.73 -4.38
N GLN A 10 -12.56 8.86 -4.70
CA GLN A 10 -11.92 8.22 -5.84
C GLN A 10 -10.50 7.70 -5.49
N THR A 11 -9.97 6.79 -6.32
CA THR A 11 -8.64 6.17 -6.15
C THR A 11 -7.65 6.41 -7.31
N TYR A 12 -8.09 7.07 -8.39
CA TYR A 12 -7.23 7.39 -9.54
C TYR A 12 -6.28 8.56 -9.30
N SER A 13 -6.48 9.32 -8.22
CA SER A 13 -5.61 10.40 -7.77
C SER A 13 -5.41 10.37 -6.25
N GLY A 14 -4.24 10.87 -5.84
CA GLY A 14 -3.76 10.76 -4.46
C GLY A 14 -3.42 9.33 -4.05
N ASP A 15 -3.00 9.21 -2.82
CA ASP A 15 -2.52 7.99 -2.17
C ASP A 15 -3.19 7.81 -0.80
N TYR A 16 -2.76 6.78 -0.07
CA TYR A 16 -3.16 6.57 1.31
C TYR A 16 -2.06 5.86 2.10
N ASP A 17 -1.99 6.19 3.38
CA ASP A 17 -0.79 5.99 4.17
C ASP A 17 -0.79 4.67 4.93
N ILE A 18 0.36 4.01 4.95
CA ILE A 18 0.65 2.90 5.85
C ILE A 18 1.09 3.48 7.19
N GLN A 19 0.35 3.26 8.27
CA GLN A 19 0.75 3.76 9.59
C GLN A 19 1.89 2.90 10.17
N MET A 20 2.95 3.56 10.65
CA MET A 20 4.18 2.92 11.15
C MET A 20 4.37 3.04 12.68
N PHE A 21 3.30 3.35 13.42
CA PHE A 21 3.37 3.69 14.85
C PHE A 21 3.43 2.48 15.80
N ASP A 22 3.10 1.29 15.33
CA ASP A 22 3.19 0.05 16.11
C ASP A 22 4.38 -0.78 15.62
N GLU A 23 5.46 -0.80 16.39
CA GLU A 23 6.69 -1.53 16.03
C GLU A 23 6.46 -3.03 15.84
N SER A 24 5.52 -3.62 16.57
CA SER A 24 5.25 -5.07 16.47
C SER A 24 4.62 -5.41 15.13
N VAL A 25 3.69 -4.56 14.68
CA VAL A 25 3.02 -4.65 13.38
C VAL A 25 4.00 -4.34 12.24
N VAL A 26 4.85 -3.32 12.40
CA VAL A 26 5.88 -2.99 11.41
C VAL A 26 6.79 -4.19 11.14
N LYS A 27 7.23 -4.88 12.20
CA LYS A 27 8.07 -6.09 12.10
C LYS A 27 7.31 -7.29 11.53
N GLU A 28 6.06 -7.50 11.95
CA GLU A 28 5.21 -8.59 11.46
C GLU A 28 5.07 -8.55 9.92
N TYR A 29 4.92 -7.35 9.36
CA TYR A 29 4.77 -7.14 7.92
C TYR A 29 6.08 -6.80 7.20
N GLY A 30 7.22 -6.77 7.90
CA GLY A 30 8.53 -6.46 7.31
C GLY A 30 8.63 -5.06 6.70
N LEU A 31 7.91 -4.07 7.26
CA LEU A 31 7.81 -2.72 6.70
C LEU A 31 9.02 -1.83 7.04
N GLU A 32 9.97 -2.33 7.83
CA GLU A 32 11.17 -1.62 8.27
C GLU A 32 12.16 -1.31 7.13
N ASP A 33 12.12 -2.06 6.04
CA ASP A 33 12.97 -1.85 4.87
C ASP A 33 12.23 -1.30 3.64
N LEU A 34 10.98 -0.85 3.83
CA LEU A 34 10.11 -0.35 2.76
C LEU A 34 10.74 0.84 2.03
N ARG A 35 10.81 0.75 0.70
CA ARG A 35 11.47 1.74 -0.17
C ARG A 35 10.46 2.44 -1.09
N LEU A 36 10.82 3.65 -1.51
CA LEU A 36 10.10 4.33 -2.60
C LEU A 36 10.10 3.44 -3.84
N GLY A 37 8.93 3.30 -4.47
CA GLY A 37 8.76 2.46 -5.64
C GLY A 37 8.49 0.99 -5.35
N ASP A 38 8.49 0.55 -4.08
CA ASP A 38 8.13 -0.83 -3.75
C ASP A 38 6.66 -1.11 -4.09
N LEU A 39 6.41 -2.31 -4.63
CA LEU A 39 5.08 -2.83 -4.83
C LEU A 39 4.60 -3.51 -3.55
N VAL A 40 3.45 -3.08 -3.04
CA VAL A 40 2.85 -3.62 -1.82
C VAL A 40 1.48 -4.20 -2.11
N ALA A 41 1.11 -5.23 -1.33
CA ALA A 41 -0.23 -5.79 -1.32
C ALA A 41 -0.93 -5.44 -0.01
N ILE A 42 -2.11 -4.83 -0.11
CA ILE A 42 -2.93 -4.41 1.00
C ILE A 42 -4.11 -5.37 1.07
N GLN A 43 -4.12 -6.17 2.13
CA GLN A 43 -5.15 -7.18 2.38
C GLN A 43 -6.42 -6.53 2.92
N ASP A 44 -7.55 -7.18 2.65
CA ASP A 44 -8.89 -6.76 3.03
C ASP A 44 -9.19 -5.29 2.63
N ALA A 45 -8.66 -4.86 1.48
CA ALA A 45 -8.86 -3.52 0.94
C ALA A 45 -9.41 -3.59 -0.48
N ASP A 46 -10.48 -2.85 -0.74
CA ASP A 46 -11.00 -2.60 -2.07
C ASP A 46 -10.78 -1.13 -2.40
N SER A 47 -10.26 -0.89 -3.61
CA SER A 47 -9.97 0.45 -4.13
C SER A 47 -10.66 0.69 -5.48
N SER A 48 -11.77 0.00 -5.75
CA SER A 48 -12.47 0.04 -7.04
C SER A 48 -13.06 1.42 -7.37
N TYR A 49 -13.47 2.17 -6.33
CA TYR A 49 -13.99 3.54 -6.47
C TYR A 49 -13.34 4.42 -5.42
N GLY A 50 -13.73 4.28 -4.16
CA GLY A 50 -13.03 4.81 -3.00
C GLY A 50 -12.25 3.71 -2.27
N ARG A 51 -11.45 4.10 -1.28
CA ARG A 51 -10.65 3.19 -0.47
C ARG A 51 -11.46 2.71 0.72
N VAL A 52 -11.76 1.42 0.76
CA VAL A 52 -12.59 0.83 1.82
C VAL A 52 -11.99 -0.48 2.35
N TYR A 53 -12.23 -0.76 3.62
CA TYR A 53 -12.04 -2.09 4.16
C TYR A 53 -13.11 -3.02 3.57
N LEU A 54 -12.68 -4.11 2.96
CA LEU A 54 -13.55 -5.18 2.51
C LEU A 54 -12.83 -6.51 2.66
N LYS A 55 -13.30 -7.33 3.59
CA LYS A 55 -12.72 -8.64 3.87
C LYS A 55 -12.65 -9.51 2.61
N GLY A 56 -11.48 -10.09 2.36
CA GLY A 56 -11.17 -10.92 1.20
C GLY A 56 -10.81 -10.13 -0.07
N ALA A 57 -10.94 -8.80 -0.07
CA ALA A 57 -10.43 -7.97 -1.14
C ALA A 57 -8.92 -7.80 -1.02
N VAL A 58 -8.28 -7.44 -2.13
CA VAL A 58 -6.84 -7.17 -2.17
C VAL A 58 -6.56 -6.02 -3.13
N THR A 59 -5.74 -5.08 -2.69
CA THR A 59 -5.25 -3.96 -3.50
C THR A 59 -3.74 -4.06 -3.64
N ILE A 60 -3.22 -3.86 -4.85
CA ILE A 60 -1.79 -3.68 -5.13
C ILE A 60 -1.53 -2.20 -5.34
N GLY A 61 -0.47 -1.68 -4.73
CA GLY A 61 -0.06 -0.29 -4.89
C GLY A 61 1.46 -0.12 -4.93
N ILE A 62 1.88 1.12 -5.18
CA ILE A 62 3.29 1.55 -5.16
C ILE A 62 3.50 2.54 -4.02
N VAL A 63 4.60 2.39 -3.28
CA VAL A 63 5.03 3.39 -2.29
C VAL A 63 5.54 4.66 -2.98
N VAL A 64 4.93 5.82 -2.69
CA VAL A 64 5.19 7.07 -3.41
C VAL A 64 5.81 8.19 -2.56
N HIS A 65 5.73 8.12 -1.23
CA HIS A 65 6.46 9.04 -0.35
C HIS A 65 6.94 8.38 0.94
N SER A 66 7.85 9.04 1.64
CA SER A 66 8.48 8.56 2.87
C SER A 66 7.54 8.57 4.07
N ASN A 67 8.01 7.98 5.18
CA ASN A 67 7.31 7.96 6.45
C ASN A 67 6.99 9.38 6.98
N CYS A 68 5.98 9.47 7.83
CA CYS A 68 5.49 10.70 8.45
C CYS A 68 5.25 10.47 9.96
N VAL A 69 5.58 11.46 10.78
CA VAL A 69 5.41 11.37 12.25
C VAL A 69 4.02 11.81 12.74
N ILE A 70 3.19 12.33 11.84
CA ILE A 70 1.83 12.80 12.17
C ILE A 70 0.91 11.60 12.32
N SER A 71 0.15 11.55 13.42
CA SER A 71 -0.81 10.47 13.70
C SER A 71 -1.73 10.22 12.51
N GLY A 72 -1.87 8.95 12.11
CA GLY A 72 -2.66 8.56 10.94
C GLY A 72 -1.91 8.59 9.60
N TYR A 73 -0.71 9.17 9.53
CA TYR A 73 0.12 9.24 8.33
C TYR A 73 1.29 8.23 8.37
N GLY A 74 2.02 8.12 7.26
CA GLY A 74 3.18 7.27 7.09
C GLY A 74 3.62 7.21 5.62
N PRO A 75 4.27 6.14 5.13
CA PRO A 75 4.56 6.00 3.71
C PRO A 75 3.27 5.90 2.88
N GLY A 76 3.15 6.76 1.88
CA GLY A 76 1.98 6.82 1.02
C GLY A 76 1.98 5.75 -0.07
N VAL A 77 0.81 5.19 -0.37
CA VAL A 77 0.62 4.15 -1.38
C VAL A 77 -0.38 4.58 -2.45
N THR A 78 0.07 4.67 -3.70
CA THR A 78 -0.83 4.87 -4.85
C THR A 78 -1.36 3.52 -5.33
N THR A 79 -2.67 3.41 -5.50
CA THR A 79 -3.32 2.19 -5.99
C THR A 79 -3.00 1.94 -7.46
N LEU A 80 -2.68 0.69 -7.80
CA LEU A 80 -2.51 0.24 -9.19
C LEU A 80 -3.63 -0.71 -9.64
N LEU A 81 -3.87 -1.74 -8.83
CA LEU A 81 -4.79 -2.83 -9.14
C LEU A 81 -5.59 -3.15 -7.88
N THR A 82 -6.82 -3.58 -8.06
CA THR A 82 -7.63 -4.07 -6.94
C THR A 82 -8.50 -5.22 -7.39
N SER A 83 -8.76 -6.14 -6.47
CA SER A 83 -9.70 -7.22 -6.67
C SER A 83 -10.61 -7.30 -5.46
N ARG A 84 -11.83 -6.79 -5.66
CA ARG A 84 -12.91 -6.86 -4.68
C ARG A 84 -13.30 -8.30 -4.27
N SER A 85 -12.96 -9.28 -5.10
CA SER A 85 -13.24 -10.72 -4.87
C SER A 85 -12.01 -11.55 -4.55
N GLY A 86 -10.85 -10.92 -4.26
CA GLY A 86 -9.66 -11.64 -3.82
C GLY A 86 -8.96 -12.45 -4.92
N LYS A 87 -9.16 -12.12 -6.20
CA LYS A 87 -8.59 -12.89 -7.32
C LYS A 87 -7.10 -12.64 -7.56
N ILE A 88 -6.55 -11.56 -7.01
CA ILE A 88 -5.10 -11.30 -7.09
C ILE A 88 -4.44 -12.12 -5.98
N VAL A 89 -3.43 -12.92 -6.34
CA VAL A 89 -2.62 -13.69 -5.39
C VAL A 89 -1.25 -13.03 -5.31
N PRO A 90 -0.97 -12.22 -4.26
CA PRO A 90 0.33 -11.58 -4.11
C PRO A 90 1.44 -12.62 -3.90
N ARG A 91 2.63 -12.33 -4.43
CA ARG A 91 3.85 -13.08 -4.11
C ARG A 91 4.93 -12.11 -3.67
N ILE A 92 5.55 -12.40 -2.53
CA ILE A 92 6.68 -11.62 -2.03
C ILE A 92 7.89 -11.87 -2.90
N SER A 93 8.58 -10.79 -3.28
CA SER A 93 9.81 -10.83 -4.07
C SER A 93 10.71 -9.68 -3.67
N ALA A 94 12.01 -9.93 -3.51
CA ALA A 94 13.01 -8.89 -3.27
C ALA A 94 13.17 -7.93 -4.47
N ASP A 95 12.69 -8.33 -5.64
CA ASP A 95 12.76 -7.56 -6.87
C ASP A 95 11.50 -6.73 -7.13
N ALA A 96 10.56 -6.70 -6.18
CA ALA A 96 9.27 -6.02 -6.31
C ALA A 96 9.37 -4.48 -6.12
N ASN A 97 10.21 -3.83 -6.92
CA ASN A 97 10.37 -2.39 -6.96
C ASN A 97 10.31 -1.89 -8.40
N ILE A 98 9.58 -0.81 -8.66
CA ILE A 98 9.39 -0.28 -10.01
C ILE A 98 10.70 0.13 -10.67
N ALA A 99 11.70 0.59 -9.92
CA ALA A 99 13.00 0.95 -10.48
C ALA A 99 13.68 -0.29 -11.09
N ARG A 100 13.56 -1.44 -10.44
CA ARG A 100 14.09 -2.70 -10.95
C ARG A 100 13.27 -3.23 -12.12
N ILE A 101 11.94 -3.20 -12.02
CA ILE A 101 11.04 -3.69 -13.07
C ILE A 101 11.20 -2.88 -14.37
N LEU A 102 11.37 -1.55 -14.25
CA LEU A 102 11.47 -0.63 -15.38
C LEU A 102 12.92 -0.32 -15.79
N ASN A 103 13.92 -0.93 -15.14
CA ASN A 103 15.35 -0.67 -15.36
C ASN A 103 15.74 0.82 -15.24
N LEU A 104 15.25 1.49 -14.19
CA LEU A 104 15.60 2.86 -13.84
C LEU A 104 16.97 2.89 -13.12
N LYS A 105 17.72 3.98 -13.33
CA LYS A 105 19.07 4.18 -12.80
C LYS A 105 19.07 4.96 -11.49
#